data_AF-A0AAV5DI06-F1
#
_entry.id   AF-A0AAV5DI06-F1
#
_cell.length_a   1.000
_cell.length_b   1.000
_cell.length_c   1.000
_cell.angle_alpha   90.00
_cell.angle_beta   90.00
_cell.angle_gamma   90.00
#
_symmetry.space_group_name_H-M   'P 1'
#
loop_
_entity.id
_entity.type
_entity.pdbx_description
1 polymer ?
#
loop_
_entity_poly.entity_id
_entity_poly.type
_entity_poly.pdbx_seq_one_letter_code
_entity_poly.pdbx_strand_id
1 'polypeptide(L)'
;MSLYLAPTAAVATLPRLLAPPPIDIRRLERDMALRVPPPPPPPPLVTSTTNRYAGAKHKAVVVMGATGTGKSRLAVDLALRFGGEVINSDKIQVYEGLDVATNKVTAEECAGVPHHLIGVVRDPDAEFAAPDFRREACRAAGAIAARGRLPVVAGGSNSFVEELVDGDRRAFRDRFDLCFVWVDVQLPVLHGHVARRVDEMRARGLVGEVAAAFDPRRTDYARGLWRAIGVPELDAYLRRRAAAAGVEEDDDDDAELMLEDAIEEIKANTCALACRQRAKIQRLARMWRGVVRVDATEVFRRRGIAADEAWKRLVAAPCIEAVRSFLNDDGLVLPAADDLLLPDVPVFAPAAVAV
;
A
#
# COMPACT_ATOMS: atom_id res chain seq x y z
N MET A 1 -23.48 84.05 3.57
CA MET A 1 -23.50 82.62 3.18
C MET A 1 -22.18 82.03 3.68
N SER A 2 -22.08 81.37 4.84
CA SER A 2 -22.62 80.03 5.21
C SER A 2 -22.33 79.02 4.08
N LEU A 3 -21.59 77.91 4.24
CA LEU A 3 -21.57 76.94 5.34
C LEU A 3 -20.25 76.10 5.38
N TYR A 4 -19.81 75.79 6.61
CA TYR A 4 -19.27 74.52 7.14
C TYR A 4 -17.84 73.98 6.88
N LEU A 5 -17.20 73.71 8.02
CA LEU A 5 -16.00 72.89 8.27
C LEU A 5 -16.21 71.39 7.98
N ALA A 6 -15.14 70.69 7.62
CA ALA A 6 -14.73 69.43 8.26
C ALA A 6 -13.21 69.17 8.08
N PRO A 7 -12.52 68.54 9.06
CA PRO A 7 -11.07 68.45 9.12
C PRO A 7 -10.49 67.12 8.60
N THR A 8 -9.19 67.17 8.37
CA THR A 8 -8.22 66.11 8.07
C THR A 8 -8.47 64.80 8.85
N ALA A 9 -8.65 63.71 8.11
CA ALA A 9 -8.72 62.36 8.66
C ALA A 9 -7.33 61.91 9.17
N ALA A 10 -7.31 61.47 10.42
CA ALA A 10 -6.17 60.95 11.14
C ALA A 10 -5.68 59.61 10.57
N VAL A 11 -4.36 59.42 10.54
CA VAL A 11 -3.69 58.15 10.29
C VAL A 11 -4.03 57.19 11.44
N ALA A 12 -4.78 56.13 11.13
CA ALA A 12 -5.08 55.07 12.08
C ALA A 12 -3.83 54.20 12.30
N THR A 13 -3.23 54.32 13.49
CA THR A 13 -2.25 53.35 14.02
C THR A 13 -2.93 52.00 14.24
N LEU A 14 -2.49 50.98 13.50
CA LEU A 14 -2.84 49.57 13.69
C LEU A 14 -2.51 49.11 15.13
N PRO A 15 -3.42 48.42 15.83
CA PRO A 15 -3.12 47.85 17.14
C PRO A 15 -2.13 46.68 16.99
N ARG A 16 -1.08 46.68 17.81
CA ARG A 16 -0.17 45.53 17.97
C ARG A 16 -0.98 44.30 18.37
N LEU A 17 -0.96 43.25 17.55
CA LEU A 17 -1.45 41.93 17.93
C LEU A 17 -0.71 41.46 19.19
N LEU A 18 -1.44 41.34 20.30
CA LEU A 18 -0.99 40.60 21.47
C LEU A 18 -0.81 39.13 21.07
N ALA A 19 0.33 38.56 21.42
CA ALA A 19 0.60 37.14 21.20
C ALA A 19 -0.53 36.30 21.86
N PRO A 20 -1.03 35.27 21.17
CA PRO A 20 -2.08 34.42 21.73
C PRO A 20 -1.59 33.73 23.01
N PRO A 21 -2.45 33.54 24.02
CA PRO A 21 -2.07 32.84 25.24
C PRO A 21 -1.61 31.41 24.92
N PRO A 22 -0.67 30.85 25.69
CA PRO A 22 -0.19 29.49 25.47
C PRO A 22 -1.34 28.48 25.55
N ILE A 23 -1.39 27.58 24.57
CA ILE A 23 -2.39 26.52 24.45
C ILE A 23 -2.24 25.57 25.64
N ASP A 24 -3.31 25.45 26.44
CA ASP A 24 -3.39 24.47 27.52
C ASP A 24 -3.73 23.09 26.93
N ILE A 25 -2.68 22.32 26.65
CA ILE A 25 -2.75 20.97 26.06
C ILE A 25 -3.67 20.04 26.87
N ARG A 26 -3.71 20.18 28.20
CA ARG A 26 -4.52 19.31 29.07
C ARG A 26 -6.02 19.58 28.95
N ARG A 27 -6.41 20.79 28.51
CA ARG A 27 -7.79 21.14 28.22
C ARG A 27 -8.25 20.59 26.87
N LEU A 28 -7.36 20.58 25.87
CA LEU A 28 -7.62 19.99 24.55
C LEU A 28 -7.84 18.47 24.64
N GLU A 29 -7.04 17.77 25.46
CA GLU A 29 -7.15 16.33 25.66
C GLU A 29 -8.49 15.93 26.33
N ARG A 30 -9.02 16.76 27.24
CA ARG A 30 -10.33 16.53 27.87
C ARG A 30 -11.51 16.73 26.92
N ASP A 31 -11.44 17.76 26.06
CA ASP A 31 -12.53 18.06 25.13
C ASP A 31 -12.59 17.05 23.96
N MET A 32 -11.47 16.42 23.61
CA MET A 32 -11.40 15.33 22.63
C MET A 32 -11.91 13.98 23.19
N ALA A 33 -11.76 13.73 24.49
CA ALA A 33 -12.20 12.48 25.13
C ALA A 33 -13.74 12.34 25.24
N LEU A 34 -14.51 13.41 25.01
CA LEU A 34 -15.98 13.43 25.16
C LEU A 34 -16.75 13.24 23.84
N ARG A 35 -16.07 13.08 22.68
CA ARG A 35 -16.73 13.01 21.36
C ARG A 35 -16.65 11.67 20.64
N VAL A 36 -16.04 10.66 21.24
CA VAL A 36 -15.98 9.31 20.64
C VAL A 36 -17.08 8.45 21.29
N PRO A 37 -18.14 8.05 20.57
CA PRO A 37 -19.09 7.08 21.10
C PRO A 37 -18.35 5.77 21.42
N PRO A 38 -18.67 5.09 22.53
CA PRO A 38 -18.02 3.82 22.88
C PRO A 38 -18.21 2.81 21.74
N PRO A 39 -17.20 1.96 21.47
CA PRO A 39 -17.34 0.92 20.47
C PRO A 39 -18.55 0.03 20.81
N PRO A 40 -19.28 -0.48 19.80
CA PRO A 40 -20.39 -1.38 20.04
C PRO A 40 -19.90 -2.58 20.88
N PRO A 41 -20.71 -3.09 21.82
CA PRO A 41 -20.33 -4.25 22.61
C PRO A 41 -19.98 -5.40 21.66
N PRO A 42 -18.95 -6.21 21.98
CA PRO A 42 -18.61 -7.36 21.17
C PRO A 42 -19.87 -8.24 21.02
N PRO A 43 -20.12 -8.84 19.84
CA PRO A 43 -21.24 -9.74 19.65
C PRO A 43 -21.18 -10.83 20.74
N PRO A 44 -22.34 -11.30 21.24
CA PRO A 44 -22.38 -12.32 22.28
C PRO A 44 -21.52 -13.50 21.85
N LEU A 45 -20.64 -13.95 22.75
CA LEU A 45 -19.87 -15.17 22.58
C LEU A 45 -20.87 -16.30 22.37
N VAL A 46 -21.08 -16.69 21.11
CA VAL A 46 -21.74 -17.95 20.80
C VAL A 46 -20.81 -19.02 21.33
N THR A 47 -21.10 -19.53 22.52
CA THR A 47 -20.54 -20.76 23.04
C THR A 47 -21.07 -21.90 22.19
N SER A 48 -20.52 -22.05 20.98
CA SER A 48 -20.64 -23.25 20.19
C SER A 48 -19.80 -24.32 20.88
N THR A 49 -20.48 -25.17 21.63
CA THR A 49 -19.99 -26.44 22.18
C THR A 49 -19.48 -27.35 21.07
N THR A 50 -18.22 -27.15 20.68
CA THR A 50 -17.29 -28.17 20.16
C THR A 50 -15.86 -27.74 20.45
N ASN A 51 -15.54 -27.72 21.74
CA ASN A 51 -14.16 -27.67 22.22
C ASN A 51 -13.40 -28.91 21.72
N ARG A 52 -12.58 -28.77 20.67
CA ARG A 52 -11.57 -29.76 20.29
C ARG A 52 -10.16 -29.23 20.03
N TYR A 53 -9.90 -27.91 20.14
CA TYR A 53 -8.54 -27.39 19.99
C TYR A 53 -8.26 -26.20 20.92
N ALA A 54 -8.29 -26.44 22.23
CA ALA A 54 -7.54 -25.60 23.16
C ALA A 54 -6.02 -25.87 22.94
N GLY A 55 -5.43 -25.30 21.89
CA GLY A 55 -3.98 -25.44 21.64
C GLY A 55 -3.46 -25.17 20.22
N ALA A 56 -4.30 -25.14 19.18
CA ALA A 56 -3.84 -24.93 17.81
C ALA A 56 -3.89 -23.44 17.41
N LYS A 57 -2.77 -22.91 16.92
CA LYS A 57 -2.69 -21.56 16.38
C LYS A 57 -3.41 -21.49 15.03
N HIS A 58 -3.94 -20.32 14.68
CA HIS A 58 -4.43 -20.09 13.32
C HIS A 58 -3.27 -20.09 12.32
N LYS A 59 -3.56 -20.22 11.03
CA LYS A 59 -2.56 -20.16 9.96
C LYS A 59 -2.64 -18.81 9.26
N ALA A 60 -1.50 -18.22 8.89
CA ALA A 60 -1.44 -17.05 8.01
C ALA A 60 -0.24 -17.14 7.07
N VAL A 61 -0.38 -16.54 5.88
CA VAL A 61 0.69 -16.48 4.87
C VAL A 61 1.18 -15.05 4.75
N VAL A 62 2.50 -14.87 4.64
CA VAL A 62 3.15 -13.58 4.43
C VAL A 62 3.90 -13.62 3.09
N VAL A 63 3.45 -12.81 2.14
CA VAL A 63 4.05 -12.67 0.80
C VAL A 63 4.98 -11.45 0.78
N MET A 64 6.27 -11.72 0.67
CA MET A 64 7.36 -10.74 0.63
C MET A 64 7.92 -10.56 -0.77
N GLY A 65 8.55 -9.41 -1.01
CA GLY A 65 9.15 -9.06 -2.30
C GLY A 65 9.34 -7.56 -2.46
N ALA A 66 10.28 -7.15 -3.30
CA ALA A 66 10.44 -5.74 -3.65
C ALA A 66 9.23 -5.22 -4.45
N THR A 67 9.09 -3.90 -4.58
CA THR A 67 8.09 -3.29 -5.48
C THR A 67 8.27 -3.84 -6.91
N GLY A 68 7.16 -4.10 -7.59
CA GLY A 68 7.16 -4.66 -8.95
C GLY A 68 7.46 -6.17 -9.06
N THR A 69 7.68 -6.93 -7.98
CA THR A 69 7.98 -8.38 -8.09
C THR A 69 6.74 -9.28 -8.22
N GLY A 70 5.53 -8.73 -8.30
CA GLY A 70 4.29 -9.52 -8.47
C GLY A 70 3.63 -10.02 -7.17
N LYS A 71 3.94 -9.42 -6.01
CA LYS A 71 3.36 -9.81 -4.71
C LYS A 71 1.83 -9.87 -4.71
N SER A 72 1.16 -8.85 -5.25
CA SER A 72 -0.30 -8.79 -5.27
C SER A 72 -0.90 -9.93 -6.11
N ARG A 73 -0.32 -10.20 -7.29
CA ARG A 73 -0.68 -11.35 -8.13
C ARG A 73 -0.57 -12.66 -7.35
N LEU A 74 0.56 -12.88 -6.66
CA LEU A 74 0.73 -14.10 -5.86
C LEU A 74 -0.24 -14.17 -4.67
N ALA A 75 -0.51 -13.05 -4.01
CA ALA A 75 -1.44 -13.00 -2.88
C ALA A 75 -2.88 -13.38 -3.31
N VAL A 76 -3.31 -12.88 -4.48
CA VAL A 76 -4.59 -13.23 -5.10
C VAL A 76 -4.60 -14.69 -5.53
N ASP A 77 -3.55 -15.19 -6.21
CA ASP A 77 -3.44 -16.60 -6.61
C ASP A 77 -3.58 -17.55 -5.38
N LEU A 78 -2.91 -17.22 -4.28
CA LEU A 78 -3.00 -17.98 -3.03
C LEU A 78 -4.38 -17.86 -2.37
N ALA A 79 -4.96 -16.67 -2.34
CA ALA A 79 -6.29 -16.45 -1.76
C ALA A 79 -7.38 -17.20 -2.54
N LEU A 80 -7.35 -17.17 -3.87
CA LEU A 80 -8.27 -17.96 -4.70
C LEU A 80 -8.09 -19.46 -4.46
N ARG A 81 -6.85 -19.94 -4.35
CA ARG A 81 -6.56 -21.36 -4.20
C ARG A 81 -6.91 -21.93 -2.83
N PHE A 82 -6.80 -21.11 -1.77
CA PHE A 82 -6.94 -21.56 -0.38
C PHE A 82 -8.11 -20.89 0.37
N GLY A 83 -9.04 -20.23 -0.35
CA GLY A 83 -10.19 -19.55 0.26
C GLY A 83 -9.79 -18.42 1.22
N GLY A 84 -8.78 -17.64 0.82
CA GLY A 84 -8.18 -16.58 1.63
C GLY A 84 -8.70 -15.18 1.35
N GLU A 85 -8.19 -14.23 2.13
CA GLU A 85 -8.41 -12.79 1.98
C GLU A 85 -7.08 -12.05 2.17
N VAL A 86 -6.86 -10.97 1.42
CA VAL A 86 -5.58 -10.26 1.39
C VAL A 86 -5.57 -9.11 2.41
N ILE A 87 -4.51 -8.99 3.19
CA ILE A 87 -4.24 -7.85 4.07
C ILE A 87 -3.09 -7.05 3.45
N ASN A 88 -3.36 -5.84 2.98
CA ASN A 88 -2.35 -4.94 2.45
C ASN A 88 -1.37 -4.53 3.56
N SER A 89 -0.07 -4.67 3.30
CA SER A 89 1.02 -4.23 4.17
C SER A 89 1.94 -3.21 3.47
N ASP A 90 1.44 -2.51 2.45
CA ASP A 90 2.09 -1.34 1.89
C ASP A 90 1.60 -0.06 2.58
N LYS A 91 2.52 0.67 3.23
CA LYS A 91 2.25 1.86 4.02
C LYS A 91 1.68 3.03 3.23
N ILE A 92 1.84 3.06 1.91
CA ILE A 92 1.28 4.12 1.07
C ILE A 92 -0.10 3.72 0.55
N GLN A 93 -0.32 2.43 0.28
CA GLN A 93 -1.62 1.95 -0.20
C GLN A 93 -2.72 1.95 0.87
N VAL A 94 -2.38 2.17 2.15
CA VAL A 94 -3.39 2.33 3.23
C VAL A 94 -4.22 3.60 3.07
N TYR A 95 -3.74 4.62 2.35
CA TYR A 95 -4.44 5.89 2.15
C TYR A 95 -5.42 5.82 0.98
N GLU A 96 -6.52 6.56 1.08
CA GLU A 96 -7.49 6.78 0.01
C GLU A 96 -6.89 7.69 -1.09
N GLY A 97 -7.21 7.42 -2.35
CA GLY A 97 -6.76 8.22 -3.50
C GLY A 97 -5.31 7.94 -3.96
N LEU A 98 -4.90 8.61 -5.05
CA LEU A 98 -3.64 8.35 -5.74
C LEU A 98 -3.44 6.87 -6.14
N ASP A 99 -4.48 6.22 -6.65
CA ASP A 99 -4.49 4.79 -6.93
C ASP A 99 -3.47 4.41 -8.01
N VAL A 100 -3.28 5.25 -9.03
CA VAL A 100 -2.27 5.07 -10.08
C VAL A 100 -0.87 5.26 -9.50
N ALA A 101 -0.61 6.40 -8.83
CA ALA A 101 0.70 6.74 -8.25
C ALA A 101 1.16 5.73 -7.20
N THR A 102 0.23 5.22 -6.40
CA THR A 102 0.51 4.25 -5.34
C THR A 102 0.42 2.80 -5.81
N ASN A 103 0.13 2.59 -7.11
CA ASN A 103 0.02 1.29 -7.77
C ASN A 103 -0.89 0.32 -6.99
N LYS A 104 -2.07 0.80 -6.59
CA LYS A 104 -3.08 -0.04 -5.93
C LYS A 104 -3.60 -1.09 -6.91
N VAL A 105 -3.96 -2.23 -6.35
CA VAL A 105 -4.55 -3.34 -7.09
C VAL A 105 -5.93 -2.93 -7.61
N THR A 106 -6.21 -3.18 -8.89
CA THR A 106 -7.54 -2.87 -9.46
C THR A 106 -8.57 -3.94 -9.09
N ALA A 107 -9.86 -3.67 -9.32
CA ALA A 107 -10.92 -4.65 -9.07
C ALA A 107 -10.75 -5.92 -9.91
N GLU A 108 -10.29 -5.78 -11.16
CA GLU A 108 -9.98 -6.87 -12.07
C GLU A 108 -8.80 -7.70 -11.54
N GLU A 109 -7.74 -7.02 -11.08
CA GLU A 109 -6.58 -7.68 -10.48
C GLU A 109 -6.91 -8.39 -9.17
N CYS A 110 -7.91 -7.90 -8.41
CA CYS A 110 -8.39 -8.55 -7.19
C CYS A 110 -9.11 -9.88 -7.48
N ALA A 111 -9.68 -10.07 -8.68
CA ALA A 111 -10.45 -11.26 -9.06
C ALA A 111 -11.53 -11.67 -8.03
N GLY A 112 -12.18 -10.68 -7.40
CA GLY A 112 -13.18 -10.90 -6.35
C GLY A 112 -12.65 -11.27 -4.97
N VAL A 113 -11.32 -11.34 -4.77
CA VAL A 113 -10.70 -11.58 -3.47
C VAL A 113 -10.84 -10.33 -2.59
N PRO A 114 -11.38 -10.45 -1.36
CA PRO A 114 -11.45 -9.33 -0.43
C PRO A 114 -10.06 -8.81 -0.04
N HIS A 115 -9.88 -7.50 -0.10
CA HIS A 115 -8.67 -6.79 0.33
C HIS A 115 -8.95 -5.92 1.55
N HIS A 116 -8.10 -6.02 2.55
CA HIS A 116 -8.15 -5.25 3.80
C HIS A 116 -6.98 -4.26 3.86
N LEU A 117 -7.18 -3.15 4.58
CA LEU A 117 -6.16 -2.11 4.81
C LEU A 117 -5.63 -1.44 3.53
N ILE A 118 -6.44 -1.36 2.50
CA ILE A 118 -6.19 -0.57 1.29
C ILE A 118 -7.21 0.56 1.25
N GLY A 119 -6.76 1.82 1.08
CA GLY A 119 -7.67 2.97 1.01
C GLY A 119 -8.47 3.24 2.29
N VAL A 120 -7.99 2.82 3.47
CA VAL A 120 -8.72 2.93 4.74
C VAL A 120 -8.47 4.25 5.47
N VAL A 121 -7.34 4.92 5.21
CA VAL A 121 -6.99 6.22 5.80
C VAL A 121 -7.44 7.32 4.86
N ARG A 122 -8.46 8.08 5.26
CA ARG A 122 -9.08 9.13 4.43
C ARG A 122 -8.33 10.45 4.44
N ASP A 123 -7.69 10.76 5.57
CA ASP A 123 -6.89 11.97 5.71
C ASP A 123 -5.49 11.73 5.12
N PRO A 124 -5.10 12.41 4.02
CA PRO A 124 -3.80 12.20 3.38
C PRO A 124 -2.63 12.71 4.23
N ASP A 125 -2.87 13.57 5.22
CA ASP A 125 -1.86 14.12 6.13
C ASP A 125 -1.71 13.28 7.41
N ALA A 126 -2.64 12.34 7.66
CA ALA A 126 -2.60 11.50 8.84
C ALA A 126 -1.38 10.57 8.83
N GLU A 127 -0.79 10.37 10.00
CA GLU A 127 0.26 9.37 10.16
C GLU A 127 -0.35 7.99 10.40
N PHE A 128 0.10 7.00 9.63
CA PHE A 128 -0.21 5.59 9.84
C PHE A 128 1.09 4.82 10.10
N ALA A 129 1.38 4.55 11.38
CA ALA A 129 2.65 3.99 11.81
C ALA A 129 2.61 2.44 11.90
N ALA A 130 3.78 1.83 12.10
CA ALA A 130 3.87 0.37 12.18
C ALA A 130 3.04 -0.25 13.34
N PRO A 131 2.94 0.35 14.54
CA PRO A 131 2.06 -0.14 15.60
C PRO A 131 0.56 -0.07 15.22
N ASP A 132 0.16 0.95 14.45
CA ASP A 132 -1.21 1.05 13.93
C ASP A 132 -1.49 -0.08 12.95
N PHE A 133 -0.57 -0.32 12.01
CA PHE A 133 -0.64 -1.46 11.13
C PHE A 133 -0.77 -2.78 11.89
N ARG A 134 0.07 -3.03 12.91
CA ARG A 134 0.01 -4.25 13.72
C ARG A 134 -1.37 -4.44 14.33
N ARG A 135 -1.93 -3.39 14.95
CA ARG A 135 -3.26 -3.42 15.57
C ARG A 135 -4.34 -3.78 14.55
N GLU A 136 -4.40 -3.08 13.42
CA GLU A 136 -5.44 -3.29 12.43
C GLU A 136 -5.27 -4.62 11.67
N ALA A 137 -4.03 -5.01 11.35
CA ALA A 137 -3.74 -6.30 10.71
C ALA A 137 -4.06 -7.49 11.63
N CYS A 138 -3.76 -7.39 12.93
CA CYS A 138 -4.16 -8.41 13.93
C CYS A 138 -5.68 -8.57 14.03
N ARG A 139 -6.42 -7.45 13.90
CA ARG A 139 -7.89 -7.44 13.89
C ARG A 139 -8.43 -8.07 12.61
N ALA A 140 -7.93 -7.64 11.45
CA ALA A 140 -8.33 -8.19 10.16
C ALA A 140 -8.04 -9.69 10.07
N ALA A 141 -6.82 -10.13 10.41
CA ALA A 141 -6.43 -11.53 10.41
C ALA A 141 -7.29 -12.37 11.37
N GLY A 142 -7.61 -11.85 12.55
CA GLY A 142 -8.52 -12.51 13.50
C GLY A 142 -9.94 -12.67 12.93
N ALA A 143 -10.47 -11.63 12.28
CA ALA A 143 -11.79 -11.70 11.66
C ALA A 143 -11.84 -12.66 10.46
N ILE A 144 -10.79 -12.68 9.63
CA ILE A 144 -10.64 -13.62 8.51
C ILE A 144 -10.58 -15.05 9.02
N ALA A 145 -9.73 -15.32 10.02
CA ALA A 145 -9.61 -16.65 10.63
C ALA A 145 -10.91 -17.11 11.32
N ALA A 146 -11.65 -16.21 11.96
CA ALA A 146 -12.95 -16.52 12.56
C ALA A 146 -14.01 -16.93 11.52
N ARG A 147 -13.86 -16.52 10.26
CA ARG A 147 -14.68 -17.00 9.12
C ARG A 147 -14.16 -18.30 8.50
N GLY A 148 -13.13 -18.92 9.08
CA GLY A 148 -12.50 -20.13 8.54
C GLY A 148 -11.69 -19.88 7.27
N ARG A 149 -11.28 -18.63 7.01
CA ARG A 149 -10.53 -18.23 5.81
C ARG A 149 -9.05 -17.98 6.13
N LEU A 150 -8.21 -18.04 5.10
CA LEU A 150 -6.76 -17.83 5.23
C LEU A 150 -6.39 -16.34 5.12
N PRO A 151 -5.81 -15.71 6.16
CA PRO A 151 -5.22 -14.38 6.02
C PRO A 151 -3.93 -14.44 5.20
N VAL A 152 -3.87 -13.65 4.13
CA VAL A 152 -2.69 -13.50 3.26
C VAL A 152 -2.17 -12.07 3.36
N VAL A 153 -1.08 -11.84 4.08
CA VAL A 153 -0.47 -10.51 4.23
C VAL A 153 0.48 -10.26 3.06
N ALA A 154 0.27 -9.18 2.30
CA ALA A 154 1.11 -8.85 1.14
C ALA A 154 1.31 -7.33 1.02
N GLY A 155 2.51 -6.88 0.65
CA GLY A 155 2.82 -5.45 0.53
C GLY A 155 4.31 -5.14 0.52
N GLY A 156 4.68 -3.91 0.16
CA GLY A 156 6.08 -3.48 0.01
C GLY A 156 6.74 -2.98 1.29
N SER A 157 5.98 -2.71 2.37
CA SER A 157 6.52 -2.10 3.57
C SER A 157 7.00 -3.13 4.58
N ASN A 158 8.24 -3.59 4.40
CA ASN A 158 8.86 -4.58 5.29
C ASN A 158 8.90 -4.16 6.77
N SER A 159 8.81 -2.87 7.11
CA SER A 159 8.66 -2.41 8.50
C SER A 159 7.31 -2.79 9.10
N PHE A 160 6.23 -2.78 8.31
CA PHE A 160 4.90 -3.20 8.76
C PHE A 160 4.86 -4.70 8.99
N VAL A 161 5.41 -5.48 8.06
CA VAL A 161 5.53 -6.93 8.22
C VAL A 161 6.40 -7.27 9.43
N GLU A 162 7.56 -6.62 9.59
CA GLU A 162 8.44 -6.81 10.75
C GLU A 162 7.75 -6.48 12.08
N GLU A 163 7.03 -5.36 12.17
CA GLU A 163 6.28 -4.99 13.37
C GLU A 163 5.11 -5.95 13.65
N LEU A 164 4.42 -6.44 12.63
CA LEU A 164 3.38 -7.46 12.78
C LEU A 164 3.95 -8.77 13.33
N VAL A 165 5.11 -9.18 12.82
CA VAL A 165 5.69 -10.51 13.01
C VAL A 165 6.54 -10.60 14.28
N ASP A 166 7.32 -9.56 14.58
CA ASP A 166 8.28 -9.51 15.69
C ASP A 166 7.91 -8.47 16.78
N GLY A 167 7.02 -7.52 16.48
CA GLY A 167 6.59 -6.50 17.43
C GLY A 167 5.76 -7.06 18.58
N ASP A 168 5.59 -6.25 19.63
CA ASP A 168 4.73 -6.57 20.79
C ASP A 168 5.00 -7.95 21.40
N ARG A 169 6.28 -8.26 21.65
CA ARG A 169 6.73 -9.57 22.16
C ARG A 169 6.26 -10.75 21.29
N ARG A 170 6.09 -10.54 19.98
CA ARG A 170 5.62 -11.52 19.00
C ARG A 170 4.16 -11.96 19.21
N ALA A 171 3.31 -11.09 19.76
CA ALA A 171 1.90 -11.40 20.03
C ALA A 171 1.12 -11.98 18.83
N PHE A 172 1.47 -11.57 17.60
CA PHE A 172 0.86 -12.16 16.41
C PHE A 172 1.24 -13.64 16.22
N ARG A 173 2.52 -14.00 16.46
CA ARG A 173 3.00 -15.39 16.38
C ARG A 173 2.47 -16.27 17.50
N ASP A 174 2.00 -15.70 18.60
CA ASP A 174 1.34 -16.47 19.64
C ASP A 174 -0.05 -16.96 19.20
N ARG A 175 -0.67 -16.25 18.24
CA ARG A 175 -1.98 -16.57 17.68
C ARG A 175 -1.94 -17.23 16.32
N PHE A 176 -0.90 -16.98 15.53
CA PHE A 176 -0.76 -17.46 14.16
C PHE A 176 0.59 -18.16 13.94
N ASP A 177 0.54 -19.35 13.36
CA ASP A 177 1.70 -19.88 12.64
C ASP A 177 1.79 -19.20 11.28
N LEU A 178 3.02 -18.99 10.82
CA LEU A 178 3.30 -18.16 9.65
C LEU A 178 4.06 -18.96 8.59
N CYS A 179 3.53 -18.94 7.37
CA CYS A 179 4.27 -19.34 6.18
C CYS A 179 4.80 -18.09 5.48
N PHE A 180 6.11 -18.03 5.26
CA PHE A 180 6.75 -16.91 4.59
C PHE A 180 7.13 -17.31 3.17
N VAL A 181 6.62 -16.55 2.20
CA VAL A 181 6.97 -16.72 0.79
C VAL A 181 7.63 -15.43 0.31
N TRP A 182 8.76 -15.54 -0.37
CA TRP A 182 9.51 -14.41 -0.90
C TRP A 182 9.67 -14.54 -2.41
N VAL A 183 9.04 -13.63 -3.15
CA VAL A 183 9.23 -13.46 -4.59
C VAL A 183 10.42 -12.53 -4.84
N ASP A 184 11.54 -13.10 -5.29
CA ASP A 184 12.78 -12.40 -5.63
C ASP A 184 12.93 -12.24 -7.14
N VAL A 185 13.54 -11.15 -7.56
CA VAL A 185 13.87 -10.86 -8.96
C VAL A 185 15.27 -10.25 -8.97
N GLN A 186 16.11 -10.67 -9.92
CA GLN A 186 17.43 -10.06 -10.11
C GLN A 186 17.30 -8.56 -10.41
N LEU A 187 18.03 -7.73 -9.67
CA LEU A 187 17.91 -6.26 -9.73
C LEU A 187 18.02 -5.68 -11.15
N PRO A 188 18.95 -6.11 -12.03
CA PRO A 188 19.02 -5.58 -13.39
C PRO A 188 17.73 -5.81 -14.20
N VAL A 189 17.08 -6.97 -14.03
CA VAL A 189 15.80 -7.28 -14.68
C VAL A 189 14.67 -6.49 -14.03
N LEU A 190 14.67 -6.39 -12.70
CA LEU A 190 13.66 -5.65 -11.96
C LEU A 190 13.67 -4.16 -12.28
N HIS A 191 14.84 -3.53 -12.41
CA HIS A 191 14.98 -2.11 -12.75
C HIS A 191 14.29 -1.78 -14.07
N GLY A 192 14.56 -2.57 -15.12
CA GLY A 192 13.91 -2.36 -16.42
C GLY A 192 12.40 -2.60 -16.37
N HIS A 193 11.91 -3.48 -15.50
CA HIS A 193 10.48 -3.69 -15.31
C HIS A 193 9.81 -2.53 -14.54
N VAL A 194 10.38 -2.10 -13.41
CA VAL A 194 9.77 -1.02 -12.62
C VAL A 194 9.85 0.33 -13.33
N ALA A 195 10.88 0.57 -14.14
CA ALA A 195 10.97 1.78 -14.97
C ALA A 195 9.86 1.80 -16.03
N ARG A 196 9.66 0.70 -16.77
CA ARG A 196 8.57 0.56 -17.74
C ARG A 196 7.20 0.72 -17.08
N ARG A 197 7.03 0.20 -15.87
CA ARG A 197 5.79 0.37 -15.12
C ARG A 197 5.52 1.84 -14.80
N VAL A 198 6.54 2.67 -14.57
CA VAL A 198 6.35 4.13 -14.42
C VAL A 198 5.86 4.75 -15.73
N ASP A 199 6.37 4.32 -16.87
CA ASP A 199 5.85 4.76 -18.18
C ASP A 199 4.37 4.38 -18.35
N GLU A 200 4.01 3.15 -17.97
CA GLU A 200 2.62 2.68 -17.95
C GLU A 200 1.75 3.49 -16.97
N MET A 201 2.29 3.86 -15.80
CA MET A 201 1.61 4.75 -14.85
C MET A 201 1.39 6.15 -15.46
N ARG A 202 2.38 6.72 -16.14
CA ARG A 202 2.24 7.99 -16.89
C ARG A 202 1.08 7.90 -17.89
N ALA A 203 1.07 6.84 -18.71
CA ALA A 203 0.02 6.61 -19.70
C ALA A 203 -1.38 6.42 -19.09
N ARG A 204 -1.47 5.87 -17.87
CA ARG A 204 -2.73 5.72 -17.12
C ARG A 204 -3.16 6.99 -16.36
N GLY A 205 -2.46 8.11 -16.55
CA GLY A 205 -2.87 9.38 -15.95
C GLY A 205 -2.23 9.70 -14.59
N LEU A 206 -1.08 9.12 -14.25
CA LEU A 206 -0.30 9.45 -13.04
C LEU A 206 -0.21 10.96 -12.80
N VAL A 207 0.17 11.72 -13.84
CA VAL A 207 0.38 13.17 -13.73
C VAL A 207 -0.94 13.89 -13.42
N GLY A 208 -2.02 13.50 -14.10
CA GLY A 208 -3.34 14.09 -13.87
C GLY A 208 -3.89 13.76 -12.49
N GLU A 209 -3.67 12.53 -12.02
CA GLU A 209 -4.08 12.09 -10.68
C GLU A 209 -3.37 12.88 -9.58
N VAL A 210 -2.05 13.03 -9.68
CA VAL A 210 -1.27 13.82 -8.70
C VAL A 210 -1.64 15.30 -8.81
N ALA A 211 -1.79 15.85 -10.02
CA ALA A 211 -2.20 17.24 -10.23
C ALA A 211 -3.56 17.55 -9.60
N ALA A 212 -4.51 16.62 -9.66
CA ALA A 212 -5.84 16.78 -9.08
C ALA A 212 -5.83 16.81 -7.54
N ALA A 213 -4.87 16.12 -6.91
CA ALA A 213 -4.70 16.10 -5.46
C ALA A 213 -3.76 17.19 -4.93
N PHE A 214 -2.92 17.77 -5.78
CA PHE A 214 -1.87 18.70 -5.41
C PHE A 214 -2.41 20.07 -4.96
N ASP A 215 -1.92 20.55 -3.81
CA ASP A 215 -2.13 21.93 -3.35
C ASP A 215 -0.76 22.56 -3.03
N PRO A 216 -0.28 23.53 -3.84
CA PRO A 216 1.05 24.11 -3.70
C PRO A 216 1.28 24.81 -2.35
N ARG A 217 0.22 25.11 -1.58
CA ARG A 217 0.30 25.78 -0.28
C ARG A 217 0.16 24.81 0.90
N ARG A 218 -0.31 23.59 0.68
CA ARG A 218 -0.67 22.64 1.75
C ARG A 218 0.08 21.32 1.70
N THR A 219 0.54 20.88 0.54
CA THR A 219 1.19 19.58 0.40
C THR A 219 2.52 19.53 1.18
N ASP A 220 2.57 18.67 2.20
CA ASP A 220 3.77 18.40 3.01
C ASP A 220 4.30 16.98 2.71
N TYR A 221 5.36 16.93 1.90
CA TYR A 221 6.01 15.67 1.48
C TYR A 221 6.65 14.86 2.61
N ALA A 222 6.69 15.38 3.85
CA ALA A 222 7.16 14.64 5.01
C ALA A 222 6.07 13.74 5.63
N ARG A 223 4.80 13.88 5.22
CA ARG A 223 3.64 13.29 5.92
C ARG A 223 2.82 12.37 5.04
N GLY A 224 2.24 11.37 5.70
CA GLY A 224 1.14 10.56 5.18
C GLY A 224 1.31 10.08 3.73
N LEU A 225 0.28 10.33 2.92
CA LEU A 225 0.20 9.96 1.51
C LEU A 225 1.20 10.70 0.63
N TRP A 226 1.53 11.95 0.96
CA TRP A 226 2.40 12.82 0.14
C TRP A 226 3.83 12.32 0.02
N ARG A 227 4.22 11.34 0.85
CA ARG A 227 5.51 10.63 0.77
C ARG A 227 5.58 9.62 -0.39
N ALA A 228 4.49 9.42 -1.14
CA ALA A 228 4.45 8.50 -2.26
C ALA A 228 5.45 8.92 -3.35
N ILE A 229 6.26 7.97 -3.84
CA ILE A 229 7.09 8.19 -5.03
C ILE A 229 6.16 8.53 -6.19
N GLY A 230 6.47 9.60 -6.93
CA GLY A 230 5.58 10.19 -7.93
C GLY A 230 5.06 11.56 -7.52
N VAL A 231 4.94 11.82 -6.21
CA VAL A 231 4.29 13.02 -5.71
C VAL A 231 5.30 14.16 -5.48
N PRO A 232 6.40 13.97 -4.72
CA PRO A 232 7.46 14.99 -4.61
C PRO A 232 8.14 15.30 -5.94
N GLU A 233 8.39 14.28 -6.77
CA GLU A 233 9.11 14.42 -8.04
C GLU A 233 8.34 15.30 -9.04
N LEU A 234 7.01 15.30 -8.99
CA LEU A 234 6.16 16.14 -9.85
C LEU A 234 5.98 17.58 -9.34
N ASP A 235 6.46 17.95 -8.15
CA ASP A 235 6.19 19.26 -7.53
C ASP A 235 6.61 20.43 -8.41
N ALA A 236 7.85 20.42 -8.91
CA ALA A 236 8.40 21.51 -9.72
C ALA A 236 7.59 21.72 -11.01
N TYR A 237 7.28 20.63 -11.71
CA TYR A 237 6.42 20.63 -12.90
C TYR A 237 5.02 21.18 -12.59
N LEU A 238 4.38 20.70 -11.52
CA LEU A 238 3.02 21.12 -11.16
C LEU A 238 2.95 22.58 -10.73
N ARG A 239 3.95 23.09 -10.00
CA ARG A 239 4.03 24.52 -9.64
C ARG A 239 4.23 25.40 -10.87
N ARG A 240 5.12 24.99 -11.78
CA ARG A 240 5.35 25.69 -13.05
C ARG A 240 4.07 25.77 -13.87
N ARG A 241 3.38 24.64 -14.03
CA ARG A 241 2.10 24.56 -14.73
C ARG A 241 1.00 25.41 -14.07
N ALA A 242 0.93 25.42 -12.74
CA ALA A 242 -0.02 26.26 -12.01
C ALA A 242 0.26 27.76 -12.16
N ALA A 243 1.54 28.16 -12.26
CA ALA A 243 1.93 29.54 -12.50
C ALA A 243 1.68 29.99 -13.95
N ALA A 244 1.79 29.08 -14.92
CA ALA A 244 1.56 29.32 -16.34
C ALA A 244 0.08 29.35 -16.75
N ALA A 245 -0.86 29.03 -15.83
CA ALA A 245 -2.29 29.09 -16.07
C ALA A 245 -2.76 30.55 -16.27
N GLY A 246 -2.55 31.11 -17.47
CA GLY A 246 -2.91 32.48 -17.85
C GLY A 246 -1.91 33.22 -18.75
N VAL A 247 -0.85 32.59 -19.26
CA VAL A 247 0.18 33.21 -20.14
C VAL A 247 0.34 32.37 -21.41
N GLU A 248 0.37 32.99 -22.59
CA GLU A 248 0.43 32.30 -23.90
C GLU A 248 1.86 31.95 -24.36
N GLU A 249 1.99 30.67 -24.75
CA GLU A 249 2.69 30.06 -25.92
C GLU A 249 4.23 29.97 -26.07
N ASP A 250 5.10 30.59 -25.26
CA ASP A 250 6.57 30.37 -25.37
C ASP A 250 7.16 29.37 -24.32
N ASP A 251 6.34 28.81 -23.43
CA ASP A 251 6.77 28.10 -22.20
C ASP A 251 6.55 26.56 -22.22
N ASP A 252 6.06 25.99 -23.34
CA ASP A 252 5.62 24.59 -23.39
C ASP A 252 6.78 23.58 -23.41
N ASP A 253 7.86 23.90 -24.14
CA ASP A 253 9.05 23.04 -24.24
C ASP A 253 9.74 22.87 -22.87
N ASP A 254 9.87 23.95 -22.09
CA ASP A 254 10.46 23.91 -20.74
C ASP A 254 9.60 23.07 -19.78
N ALA A 255 8.26 23.13 -19.91
CA ALA A 255 7.36 22.37 -19.06
C ALA A 255 7.38 20.87 -19.39
N GLU A 256 7.48 20.51 -20.67
CA GLU A 256 7.63 19.10 -21.07
C GLU A 256 8.98 18.54 -20.62
N LEU A 257 10.07 19.30 -20.75
CA LEU A 257 11.38 18.89 -20.22
C LEU A 257 11.34 18.66 -18.71
N MET A 258 10.71 19.55 -17.94
CA MET A 258 10.52 19.35 -16.49
C MET A 258 9.71 18.09 -16.17
N LEU A 259 8.71 17.77 -17.00
CA LEU A 259 7.92 16.55 -16.83
C LEU A 259 8.77 15.31 -17.12
N GLU A 260 9.56 15.32 -18.18
CA GLU A 260 10.46 14.22 -18.53
C GLU A 260 11.48 13.96 -17.40
N ASP A 261 12.10 15.01 -16.88
CA ASP A 261 13.04 14.93 -15.74
C ASP A 261 12.36 14.35 -14.49
N ALA A 262 11.15 14.80 -14.17
CA ALA A 262 10.37 14.28 -13.05
C ALA A 262 10.06 12.78 -13.23
N ILE A 263 9.69 12.35 -14.44
CA ILE A 263 9.41 10.93 -14.73
C ILE A 263 10.68 10.07 -14.60
N GLU A 264 11.84 10.56 -15.05
CA GLU A 264 13.11 9.87 -14.85
C GLU A 264 13.52 9.80 -13.37
N GLU A 265 13.25 10.84 -12.59
CA GLU A 265 13.45 10.82 -11.14
C GLU A 265 12.55 9.76 -10.46
N ILE A 266 11.28 9.66 -10.86
CA ILE A 266 10.35 8.64 -10.34
C ILE A 266 10.88 7.23 -10.63
N LYS A 267 11.40 7.00 -11.84
CA LYS A 267 12.03 5.72 -12.22
C LYS A 267 13.25 5.43 -11.33
N ALA A 268 14.13 6.41 -11.15
CA ALA A 268 15.33 6.27 -10.33
C ALA A 268 14.99 5.98 -8.85
N ASN A 269 14.05 6.73 -8.27
CA ASN A 269 13.60 6.56 -6.90
C ASN A 269 12.88 5.22 -6.69
N THR A 270 12.10 4.75 -7.67
CA THR A 270 11.47 3.43 -7.66
C THR A 270 12.52 2.31 -7.68
N CYS A 271 13.56 2.42 -8.52
CA CYS A 271 14.68 1.48 -8.54
C CYS A 271 15.42 1.45 -7.20
N ALA A 272 15.71 2.63 -6.63
CA ALA A 272 16.36 2.75 -5.33
C ALA A 272 15.52 2.14 -4.20
N LEU A 273 14.18 2.30 -4.24
CA LEU A 273 13.26 1.65 -3.32
C LEU A 273 13.33 0.12 -3.46
N ALA A 274 13.31 -0.42 -4.67
CA ALA A 274 13.39 -1.86 -4.92
C ALA A 274 14.70 -2.45 -4.35
N CYS A 275 15.83 -1.77 -4.53
CA CYS A 275 17.12 -2.12 -3.93
C CYS A 275 17.05 -2.19 -2.39
N ARG A 276 16.54 -1.12 -1.76
CA ARG A 276 16.41 -1.05 -0.29
C ARG A 276 15.48 -2.13 0.27
N GLN A 277 14.35 -2.37 -0.39
CA GLN A 277 13.40 -3.41 0.00
C GLN A 277 14.02 -4.79 -0.11
N ARG A 278 14.69 -5.11 -1.23
CA ARG A 278 15.35 -6.40 -1.43
C ARG A 278 16.44 -6.66 -0.38
N ALA A 279 17.28 -5.66 -0.10
CA ALA A 279 18.30 -5.75 0.95
C ALA A 279 17.68 -5.99 2.35
N LYS A 280 16.57 -5.30 2.67
CA LYS A 280 15.84 -5.52 3.92
C LYS A 280 15.23 -6.91 4.00
N ILE A 281 14.60 -7.41 2.93
CA ILE A 281 14.01 -8.76 2.88
C ILE A 281 15.10 -9.83 3.04
N GLN A 282 16.25 -9.67 2.39
CA GLN A 282 17.39 -10.57 2.56
C GLN A 282 17.83 -10.67 4.03
N ARG A 283 17.84 -9.56 4.77
CA ARG A 283 18.10 -9.58 6.22
C ARG A 283 17.01 -10.31 6.98
N LEU A 284 15.73 -9.99 6.72
CA LEU A 284 14.59 -10.62 7.40
C LEU A 284 14.53 -12.13 7.14
N ALA A 285 14.79 -12.57 5.91
CA ALA A 285 14.81 -13.99 5.53
C ALA A 285 15.92 -14.81 6.21
N ARG A 286 17.00 -14.16 6.67
CA ARG A 286 18.02 -14.81 7.51
C ARG A 286 17.58 -14.95 8.97
N MET A 287 16.73 -14.03 9.45
CA MET A 287 16.23 -14.03 10.82
C MET A 287 15.00 -14.92 10.99
N TRP A 288 14.13 -14.97 9.98
CA TRP A 288 12.93 -15.80 9.98
C TRP A 288 13.23 -17.18 9.40
N ARG A 289 12.92 -18.22 10.18
CA ARG A 289 13.09 -19.62 9.74
C ARG A 289 12.03 -19.97 8.70
N GLY A 290 12.41 -20.77 7.70
CA GLY A 290 11.46 -21.36 6.75
C GLY A 290 10.93 -20.40 5.67
N VAL A 291 11.64 -19.31 5.34
CA VAL A 291 11.25 -18.46 4.21
C VAL A 291 11.47 -19.20 2.89
N VAL A 292 10.39 -19.42 2.15
CA VAL A 292 10.42 -20.02 0.82
C VAL A 292 10.71 -18.94 -0.21
N ARG A 293 11.95 -18.88 -0.69
CA ARG A 293 12.35 -17.96 -1.75
C ARG A 293 12.08 -18.57 -3.13
N VAL A 294 11.36 -17.85 -3.97
CA VAL A 294 11.15 -18.18 -5.39
C VAL A 294 11.78 -17.10 -6.26
N ASP A 295 12.44 -17.53 -7.33
CA ASP A 295 13.10 -16.63 -8.29
C ASP A 295 12.19 -16.41 -9.49
N ALA A 296 11.60 -15.21 -9.57
CA ALA A 296 10.71 -14.83 -10.65
C ALA A 296 11.45 -14.21 -11.84
N THR A 297 12.78 -14.13 -11.85
CA THR A 297 13.55 -13.39 -12.88
C THR A 297 13.21 -13.80 -14.31
N GLU A 298 13.10 -15.11 -14.56
CA GLU A 298 12.73 -15.64 -15.88
C GLU A 298 11.32 -15.26 -16.32
N VAL A 299 10.41 -15.00 -15.38
CA VAL A 299 9.07 -14.49 -15.69
C VAL A 299 9.19 -13.09 -16.28
N PHE A 300 9.96 -12.22 -15.63
CA PHE A 300 10.12 -10.81 -16.03
C PHE A 300 10.98 -10.61 -17.29
N ARG A 301 11.66 -11.65 -17.77
CA ARG A 301 12.34 -11.65 -19.09
C ARG A 301 11.39 -11.98 -20.25
N ARG A 302 10.22 -12.55 -19.96
CA ARG A 302 9.23 -12.98 -20.97
C ARG A 302 8.09 -11.96 -21.08
N ARG A 303 7.24 -12.11 -22.09
CA ARG A 303 6.05 -11.27 -22.33
C ARG A 303 4.83 -12.12 -22.67
N GLY A 304 3.64 -11.57 -22.42
CA GLY A 304 2.35 -12.20 -22.74
C GLY A 304 2.23 -13.61 -22.16
N ILE A 305 1.64 -14.51 -22.95
CA ILE A 305 1.36 -15.91 -22.56
C ILE A 305 2.61 -16.63 -22.02
N ALA A 306 3.78 -16.38 -22.62
CA ALA A 306 5.03 -17.02 -22.17
C ALA A 306 5.47 -16.55 -20.77
N ALA A 307 5.14 -15.31 -20.37
CA ALA A 307 5.37 -14.84 -19.01
C ALA A 307 4.36 -15.47 -18.05
N ASP A 308 3.10 -15.60 -18.43
CA ASP A 308 2.08 -16.22 -17.57
C ASP A 308 2.35 -17.70 -17.31
N GLU A 309 2.73 -18.46 -18.33
CA GLU A 309 3.16 -19.86 -18.15
C GLU A 309 4.43 -19.97 -17.29
N ALA A 310 5.36 -19.02 -17.44
CA ALA A 310 6.52 -18.93 -16.58
C ALA A 310 6.13 -18.65 -15.12
N TRP A 311 5.18 -17.73 -14.89
CA TRP A 311 4.68 -17.39 -13.56
C TRP A 311 4.04 -18.58 -12.88
N LYS A 312 3.11 -19.26 -13.57
CA LYS A 312 2.43 -20.46 -13.07
C LYS A 312 3.44 -21.51 -12.60
N ARG A 313 4.46 -21.77 -13.42
CA ARG A 313 5.45 -22.83 -13.17
C ARG A 313 6.53 -22.45 -12.15
N LEU A 314 7.09 -21.24 -12.24
CA LEU A 314 8.29 -20.83 -11.48
C LEU A 314 7.95 -20.11 -10.17
N VAL A 315 6.75 -19.53 -10.06
CA VAL A 315 6.33 -18.73 -8.91
C VAL A 315 5.12 -19.36 -8.24
N ALA A 316 3.97 -19.43 -8.93
CA ALA A 316 2.72 -19.86 -8.30
C ALA A 316 2.78 -21.30 -7.79
N ALA A 317 3.18 -22.27 -8.63
CA ALA A 317 3.24 -23.68 -8.26
C ALA A 317 4.11 -23.98 -7.01
N PRO A 318 5.38 -23.53 -6.91
CA PRO A 318 6.18 -23.77 -5.70
C PRO A 318 5.63 -23.06 -4.46
N CYS A 319 5.02 -21.89 -4.61
CA CYS A 319 4.39 -21.18 -3.49
C CYS A 319 3.13 -21.88 -3.00
N ILE A 320 2.28 -22.35 -3.94
CA ILE A 320 1.09 -23.14 -3.65
C ILE A 320 1.48 -24.43 -2.92
N GLU A 321 2.53 -25.11 -3.36
CA GLU A 321 2.99 -26.34 -2.69
C GLU A 321 3.50 -26.06 -1.27
N ALA A 322 4.29 -25.00 -1.09
CA ALA A 322 4.76 -24.59 0.22
C ALA A 322 3.59 -24.26 1.18
N VAL A 323 2.59 -23.51 0.70
CA VAL A 323 1.41 -23.16 1.50
C VAL A 323 0.57 -24.42 1.76
N ARG A 324 0.39 -25.31 0.78
CA ARG A 324 -0.32 -26.58 0.97
C ARG A 324 0.33 -27.43 2.05
N SER A 325 1.65 -27.63 1.99
CA SER A 325 2.40 -28.37 3.01
C SER A 325 2.20 -27.74 4.39
N PHE A 326 2.34 -26.41 4.48
CA PHE A 326 2.16 -25.67 5.72
C PHE A 326 0.75 -25.79 6.33
N LEU A 327 -0.29 -25.82 5.49
CA LEU A 327 -1.66 -26.00 5.95
C LEU A 327 -1.95 -27.47 6.36
N ASN A 328 -1.29 -28.43 5.70
CA ASN A 328 -1.47 -29.86 5.95
C ASN A 328 -0.65 -30.41 7.14
N ASP A 329 0.41 -29.73 7.56
CA ASP A 329 1.28 -30.18 8.68
C ASP A 329 0.52 -30.39 10.01
N ASP A 330 -0.71 -29.87 10.14
CA ASP A 330 -1.59 -30.05 11.33
C ASP A 330 -2.81 -30.97 11.09
N GLY A 331 -2.89 -31.69 9.96
CA GLY A 331 -4.04 -32.56 9.67
C GLY A 331 -5.33 -31.81 9.33
N LEU A 332 -5.25 -30.52 8.98
CA LEU A 332 -6.32 -29.78 8.32
C LEU A 332 -6.50 -30.31 6.90
N VAL A 333 -7.36 -31.31 6.75
CA VAL A 333 -7.82 -31.77 5.42
C VAL A 333 -8.66 -30.64 4.82
N LEU A 334 -8.05 -29.82 3.97
CA LEU A 334 -8.80 -28.99 3.03
C LEU A 334 -9.49 -29.92 2.01
N PRO A 335 -10.71 -29.60 1.55
CA PRO A 335 -11.40 -30.38 0.53
C PRO A 335 -10.51 -30.55 -0.72
N ALA A 336 -10.60 -31.72 -1.34
CA ALA A 336 -9.77 -32.13 -2.47
C ALA A 336 -9.80 -31.10 -3.60
N ALA A 337 -8.64 -30.93 -4.26
CA ALA A 337 -8.38 -29.89 -5.26
C ALA A 337 -9.08 -30.09 -6.62
N ASP A 338 -10.05 -31.00 -6.73
CA ASP A 338 -10.58 -31.44 -8.03
C ASP A 338 -11.92 -30.78 -8.44
N ASP A 339 -12.56 -29.97 -7.59
CA ASP A 339 -13.86 -29.33 -7.91
C ASP A 339 -13.80 -27.82 -8.18
N LEU A 340 -12.61 -27.23 -8.36
CA LEU A 340 -12.47 -25.83 -8.75
C LEU A 340 -11.54 -25.73 -9.95
N LEU A 341 -12.13 -25.96 -11.13
CA LEU A 341 -11.60 -25.40 -12.38
C LEU A 341 -11.37 -23.90 -12.12
N LEU A 342 -10.11 -23.50 -12.06
CA LEU A 342 -9.73 -22.10 -12.06
C LEU A 342 -10.42 -21.46 -13.29
N PRO A 343 -11.24 -20.41 -13.13
CA PRO A 343 -11.51 -19.58 -14.29
C PRO A 343 -10.16 -19.09 -14.80
N ASP A 344 -9.97 -19.10 -16.13
CA ASP A 344 -8.83 -18.46 -16.76
C ASP A 344 -8.75 -17.02 -16.24
N VAL A 345 -7.80 -16.76 -15.33
CA VAL A 345 -7.48 -15.40 -14.92
C VAL A 345 -6.93 -14.73 -16.18
N PRO A 346 -7.61 -13.71 -16.74
CA PRO A 346 -7.22 -13.14 -18.00
C PRO A 346 -5.81 -12.58 -17.95
N VAL A 347 -5.15 -12.68 -19.10
CA VAL A 347 -3.84 -12.08 -19.38
C VAL A 347 -3.86 -10.62 -18.93
N PHE A 348 -3.02 -10.26 -17.94
CA PHE A 348 -2.70 -8.86 -17.68
C PHE A 348 -1.79 -8.38 -18.81
N ALA A 349 -2.41 -7.99 -19.92
CA ALA A 349 -1.77 -7.13 -20.89
C ALA A 349 -1.59 -5.74 -20.25
N PRO A 350 -0.47 -5.03 -20.49
CA PRO A 350 -0.52 -3.58 -20.34
C PRO A 350 -1.70 -3.11 -21.19
N ALA A 351 -2.57 -2.28 -20.61
CA ALA A 351 -3.72 -1.71 -21.33
C ALA A 351 -3.21 -1.24 -22.69
N ALA A 352 -3.74 -1.86 -23.76
CA ALA A 352 -3.43 -1.44 -25.11
C ALA A 352 -3.87 0.03 -25.21
N VAL A 353 -2.91 0.93 -25.36
CA VAL A 353 -3.17 2.31 -25.74
C VAL A 353 -3.83 2.24 -27.11
N ALA A 354 -5.12 2.59 -27.16
CA ALA A 354 -5.74 2.94 -28.43
C ALA A 354 -5.01 4.19 -28.94
N VAL A 355 -4.30 4.03 -30.05
CA VAL A 355 -3.70 5.12 -30.83
C VAL A 355 -4.81 5.96 -31.44
#